data_AF-A0A0C9ZC92-F1
#
_entry.id   AF-A0A0C9ZC92-F1
#
_cell.length_a   1.000
_cell.length_b   1.000
_cell.length_c   1.000
_cell.angle_alpha   90.00
_cell.angle_beta   90.00
_cell.angle_gamma   90.00
#
_symmetry.space_group_name_H-M   'P 1'
#
loop_
_entity.id
_entity.type
_entity.pdbx_description
1 polymer ?
#
loop_
_entity_poly.entity_id
_entity_poly.type
_entity_poly.pdbx_seq_one_letter_code
_entity_poly.pdbx_strand_id
1 'polypeptide(L)'
;MPLRRERKPWTLPPSPGPSLRQRVEQKEREQGLRCSDTSCGIGPSDDEPYPPLSLPSMKQVSVHSQADGAIVTSEAVCAHMFHPACLVSAERVAGWGGKETSGPIVEVSCPVCRAVGCVTRAEWEEGAAAP
;
A
#
# COMPACT_ATOMS: atom_id res chain seq x y z
N MET A 1 18.84 -61.50 8.45
CA MET A 1 19.11 -60.13 8.93
C MET A 1 18.03 -59.22 8.38
N PRO A 2 17.09 -58.68 9.19
CA PRO A 2 16.08 -57.77 8.67
C PRO A 2 16.73 -56.44 8.29
N LEU A 3 16.37 -55.89 7.13
CA LEU A 3 16.87 -54.60 6.65
C LEU A 3 16.40 -53.49 7.58
N ARG A 4 17.31 -52.65 8.08
CA ARG A 4 16.96 -51.44 8.85
C ARG A 4 16.12 -50.53 7.95
N ARG A 5 14.91 -50.18 8.40
CA ARG A 5 14.12 -49.10 7.78
C ARG A 5 14.92 -47.80 7.86
N GLU A 6 15.21 -47.22 6.70
CA GLU A 6 15.81 -45.90 6.61
C GLU A 6 14.87 -44.87 7.26
N ARG A 7 15.40 -44.01 8.14
CA ARG A 7 14.63 -42.95 8.78
C ARG A 7 14.34 -41.90 7.72
N LYS A 8 13.06 -41.68 7.39
CA LYS A 8 12.66 -40.59 6.50
C LYS A 8 13.16 -39.25 7.10
N PRO A 9 13.88 -38.42 6.32
CA PRO A 9 14.26 -37.10 6.76
C PRO A 9 12.99 -36.30 7.02
N TRP A 10 12.96 -35.58 8.15
CA TRP A 10 11.80 -34.78 8.51
C TRP A 10 11.70 -33.59 7.53
N THR A 11 10.61 -33.50 6.79
CA THR A 11 10.34 -32.39 5.87
C THR A 11 9.19 -31.56 6.42
N LEU A 12 9.29 -30.24 6.29
CA LEU A 12 8.17 -29.35 6.61
C LEU A 12 6.94 -29.74 5.78
N PRO A 13 5.74 -29.75 6.38
CA PRO A 13 4.52 -29.91 5.60
C PRO A 13 4.40 -28.77 4.59
N PRO A 14 3.72 -29.00 3.46
CA PRO A 14 3.44 -27.92 2.51
C PRO A 14 2.69 -26.79 3.23
N SER A 15 2.94 -25.55 2.81
CA SER A 15 2.25 -24.40 3.40
C SER A 15 0.73 -24.58 3.27
N PRO A 16 -0.07 -24.27 4.30
CA PRO A 16 -1.52 -24.47 4.31
C PRO A 16 -2.31 -23.60 3.29
N GLY A 17 -1.62 -22.87 2.43
CA GLY A 17 -2.20 -21.94 1.46
C GLY A 17 -2.74 -20.68 2.14
N PRO A 18 -3.31 -19.74 1.35
CA PRO A 18 -3.88 -18.52 1.88
C PRO A 18 -5.18 -18.82 2.63
N SER A 19 -5.29 -18.26 3.83
CA SER A 19 -6.48 -18.29 4.67
C SER A 19 -7.66 -17.59 4.00
N LEU A 20 -8.88 -17.84 4.48
CA LEU A 20 -10.08 -17.17 3.97
C LEU A 20 -9.96 -15.64 4.11
N ARG A 21 -9.45 -15.14 5.25
CA ARG A 21 -9.20 -13.71 5.46
C ARG A 21 -8.18 -13.13 4.48
N GLN A 22 -7.08 -13.83 4.22
CA GLN A 22 -6.09 -13.38 3.21
C GLN A 22 -6.70 -13.28 1.80
N ARG A 23 -7.62 -14.18 1.44
CA ARG A 23 -8.32 -14.10 0.14
C ARG A 23 -9.32 -12.95 0.08
N VAL A 24 -10.00 -12.67 1.18
CA VAL A 24 -10.92 -11.52 1.28
C VAL A 24 -10.14 -10.21 1.19
N GLU A 25 -9.07 -10.05 1.96
CA GLU A 25 -8.21 -8.86 1.94
C GLU A 25 -7.57 -8.62 0.56
N GLN A 26 -7.18 -9.70 -0.13
CA GLN A 26 -6.69 -9.62 -1.51
C GLN A 26 -7.77 -9.06 -2.45
N LYS A 27 -9.01 -9.55 -2.36
CA LYS A 27 -10.14 -9.04 -3.16
C LYS A 27 -10.51 -7.61 -2.81
N GLU A 28 -10.42 -7.23 -1.53
CA GLU A 28 -10.64 -5.86 -1.08
C GLU A 28 -9.60 -4.91 -1.68
N ARG A 29 -8.33 -5.34 -1.74
CA ARG A 29 -7.26 -4.57 -2.37
C ARG A 29 -7.48 -4.39 -3.87
N GLU A 30 -7.89 -5.46 -4.56
CA GLU A 30 -8.23 -5.43 -5.99
C GLU A 30 -9.41 -4.48 -6.30
N GLN A 31 -10.32 -4.30 -5.32
CA GLN A 31 -11.45 -3.38 -5.41
C GLN A 31 -11.14 -1.96 -4.92
N GLY A 32 -9.90 -1.68 -4.50
CA GLY A 32 -9.50 -0.37 -3.97
C GLY A 32 -9.94 -0.10 -2.51
N LEU A 33 -10.63 -1.05 -1.88
CA LEU A 33 -11.13 -0.96 -0.50
C LEU A 33 -9.97 -0.99 0.51
N ARG A 34 -8.88 -1.68 0.17
CA ARG A 34 -7.63 -1.68 0.94
C ARG A 34 -6.50 -1.15 0.09
N CYS A 35 -5.69 -0.27 0.65
CA CYS A 35 -4.45 0.14 0.00
C CYS A 35 -3.26 -0.73 0.46
N SER A 36 -2.05 -0.36 0.03
CA SER A 36 -0.82 -1.10 0.29
C SER A 36 -0.21 -0.82 1.66
N ASP A 37 -0.73 0.18 2.38
CA ASP A 37 -0.30 0.49 3.74
C ASP A 37 -0.73 -0.62 4.72
N THR A 38 0.22 -1.11 5.51
CA THR A 38 -0.03 -2.11 6.56
C THR A 38 -0.90 -1.57 7.70
N SER A 39 -0.93 -0.25 7.87
CA SER A 39 -1.72 0.47 8.87
C SER A 39 -3.01 1.07 8.30
N CYS A 40 -3.43 0.65 7.10
CA CYS A 40 -4.66 1.12 6.47
C CYS A 40 -5.90 0.81 7.32
N GLY A 41 -6.50 1.85 7.91
CA GLY A 41 -7.76 1.79 8.66
C GLY A 41 -9.02 2.12 7.84
N ILE A 42 -8.88 2.44 6.55
CA ILE A 42 -9.99 2.88 5.68
C ILE A 42 -10.81 1.69 5.12
N GLY A 43 -10.20 0.51 5.06
CA GLY A 43 -10.84 -0.69 4.52
C GLY A 43 -11.80 -1.34 5.50
N PRO A 44 -12.70 -2.21 5.00
CA PRO A 44 -13.65 -2.94 5.83
C PRO A 44 -12.92 -3.77 6.91
N SER A 45 -13.49 -3.76 8.11
CA SER A 45 -13.00 -4.50 9.28
C SER A 45 -14.02 -5.56 9.69
N ASP A 46 -13.60 -6.58 10.44
CA ASP A 46 -14.53 -7.58 10.99
C ASP A 46 -15.59 -6.95 11.91
N ASP A 47 -15.24 -5.84 12.59
CA ASP A 47 -16.16 -5.10 13.47
C ASP A 47 -17.13 -4.19 12.68
N GLU A 48 -16.68 -3.68 11.53
CA GLU A 48 -17.47 -2.81 10.65
C GLU A 48 -17.41 -3.33 9.20
N PRO A 49 -18.27 -4.33 8.86
CA PRO A 49 -18.25 -4.98 7.55
C PRO A 49 -18.81 -4.10 6.41
N TYR A 50 -19.53 -3.04 6.75
CA TYR A 50 -20.15 -2.11 5.80
C TYR A 50 -19.74 -0.66 6.13
N PRO A 51 -18.46 -0.28 5.94
CA PRO A 51 -18.05 1.09 6.17
C PRO A 51 -18.76 2.03 5.18
N PRO A 52 -19.05 3.27 5.57
CA PRO A 52 -19.63 4.25 4.66
C PRO A 52 -18.69 4.49 3.48
N LEU A 53 -19.07 3.97 2.31
CA LEU A 53 -18.31 4.01 1.06
C LEU A 53 -18.24 5.45 0.52
N SER A 54 -17.44 6.30 1.16
CA SER A 54 -17.19 7.66 0.70
C SER A 54 -16.21 7.57 -0.47
N LEU A 55 -16.65 7.88 -1.69
CA LEU A 55 -15.84 7.81 -2.91
C LEU A 55 -14.42 8.41 -2.82
N PRO A 56 -14.15 9.54 -2.12
CA PRO A 56 -12.78 10.05 -2.00
C PRO A 56 -11.86 9.17 -1.12
N SER A 57 -12.41 8.42 -0.15
CA SER A 57 -11.56 7.56 0.71
C SER A 57 -11.04 6.33 -0.02
N MET A 58 -11.65 5.96 -1.15
CA MET A 58 -11.29 4.77 -1.93
C MET A 58 -10.40 5.06 -3.12
N LYS A 59 -10.14 6.34 -3.42
CA LYS A 59 -9.16 6.72 -4.44
C LYS A 59 -7.79 6.17 -4.03
N GLN A 60 -7.08 5.58 -4.99
CA GLN A 60 -5.72 5.11 -4.79
C GLN A 60 -4.75 5.89 -5.66
N VAL A 61 -3.58 6.16 -5.09
CA VAL A 61 -2.49 6.89 -5.74
C VAL A 61 -1.25 6.02 -5.78
N SER A 62 -0.53 6.10 -6.89
CA SER A 62 0.79 5.49 -7.08
C SER A 62 1.88 6.52 -6.94
N VAL A 63 3.05 6.10 -6.47
CA VAL A 63 4.25 6.95 -6.46
C VAL A 63 4.89 6.87 -7.84
N HIS A 64 5.13 8.01 -8.49
CA HIS A 64 5.67 8.09 -9.86
C HIS A 64 7.10 8.62 -9.91
N SER A 65 7.82 8.26 -10.97
CA SER A 65 9.11 8.88 -11.28
C SER A 65 8.93 10.33 -11.74
N GLN A 66 9.90 11.18 -11.42
CA GLN A 66 9.98 12.56 -11.91
C GLN A 66 10.99 12.66 -13.05
N ALA A 67 10.62 13.34 -14.15
CA ALA A 67 11.56 13.78 -15.17
C ALA A 67 11.25 15.25 -15.53
N ASP A 68 12.27 16.10 -15.60
CA ASP A 68 12.16 17.51 -15.99
C ASP A 68 11.07 18.32 -15.25
N GLY A 69 10.87 18.05 -13.95
CA GLY A 69 9.90 18.77 -13.12
C GLY A 69 8.43 18.37 -13.33
N ALA A 70 8.16 17.36 -14.17
CA ALA A 70 6.85 16.76 -14.37
C ALA A 70 6.82 15.29 -13.92
N ILE A 71 5.64 14.82 -13.52
CA ILE A 71 5.41 13.39 -13.28
C ILE A 71 5.44 12.68 -14.63
N VAL A 72 6.27 11.64 -14.72
CA VAL A 72 6.16 10.66 -15.81
C VAL A 72 4.99 9.74 -15.45
N THR A 73 3.78 10.14 -15.84
CA THR A 73 2.53 9.47 -15.45
C THR A 73 2.48 8.01 -15.88
N SER A 74 3.29 7.62 -16.85
CA SER A 74 3.41 6.25 -17.37
C SER A 74 4.26 5.31 -16.52
N GLU A 75 5.05 5.79 -15.56
CA GLU A 75 6.01 4.96 -14.81
C GLU A 75 5.90 5.16 -13.29
N ALA A 76 5.10 4.31 -12.65
CA ALA A 76 5.12 4.17 -11.20
C ALA A 76 6.46 3.55 -10.76
N VAL A 77 7.06 4.07 -9.69
CA VAL A 77 8.34 3.55 -9.15
C VAL A 77 8.19 2.17 -8.52
N CYS A 78 6.97 1.79 -8.14
CA CYS A 78 6.63 0.48 -7.62
C CYS A 78 5.14 0.16 -7.84
N ALA A 79 4.75 -1.09 -7.64
CA ALA A 79 3.36 -1.54 -7.77
C ALA A 79 2.46 -1.18 -6.56
N HIS A 80 3.01 -0.52 -5.53
CA HIS A 80 2.24 -0.20 -4.33
C HIS A 80 1.35 1.02 -4.57
N MET A 81 0.09 0.87 -4.21
CA MET A 81 -0.93 1.92 -4.31
C MET A 81 -1.47 2.26 -2.93
N PHE A 82 -1.67 3.54 -2.65
CA PHE A 82 -2.02 4.07 -1.32
C PHE A 82 -3.29 4.90 -1.39
N HIS A 83 -4.11 4.89 -0.34
CA HIS A 83 -5.09 5.96 -0.19
C HIS A 83 -4.33 7.26 0.07
N PRO A 84 -4.75 8.42 -0.48
CA PRO A 84 -4.08 9.70 -0.25
C PRO A 84 -3.82 9.98 1.23
N ALA A 85 -4.82 9.74 2.09
CA ALA A 85 -4.71 9.94 3.54
C ALA A 85 -3.68 9.00 4.19
N CYS A 86 -3.62 7.73 3.76
CA CYS A 86 -2.64 6.76 4.26
C CYS A 86 -1.22 7.17 3.87
N LEU A 87 -1.01 7.58 2.62
CA LEU A 87 0.30 8.04 2.16
C LEU A 87 0.79 9.26 2.95
N VAL A 88 -0.06 10.28 3.11
CA VAL A 88 0.28 11.48 3.89
C VAL A 88 0.59 11.12 5.35
N SER A 89 -0.20 10.23 5.95
CA SER A 89 0.03 9.78 7.33
C SER A 89 1.37 9.07 7.47
N ALA A 90 1.69 8.17 6.54
CA ALA A 90 2.97 7.46 6.53
C ALA A 90 4.16 8.40 6.36
N GLU A 91 4.08 9.37 5.44
CA GLU A 91 5.14 10.36 5.20
C GLU A 91 5.38 11.27 6.43
N ARG A 92 4.29 11.68 7.10
CA ARG A 92 4.38 12.45 8.36
C ARG A 92 5.09 11.64 9.45
N VAL A 93 4.76 10.35 9.59
CA VAL A 93 5.39 9.45 10.57
C VAL A 93 6.86 9.17 10.22
N ALA A 94 7.17 9.05 8.93
CA ALA A 94 8.54 8.84 8.45
C ALA A 94 9.43 10.09 8.64
N GLY A 95 8.84 11.26 8.92
CA GLY A 95 9.57 12.53 9.01
C GLY A 95 10.07 13.03 7.66
N TRP A 96 9.52 12.52 6.55
CA TRP A 96 9.82 12.99 5.18
C TRP A 96 8.95 14.15 4.74
N GLY A 97 7.93 14.51 5.53
CA GLY A 97 7.14 15.70 5.30
C GLY A 97 7.98 16.98 5.45
N GLY A 98 8.37 17.59 4.34
CA GLY A 98 8.76 19.01 4.35
C GLY A 98 9.99 19.42 3.58
N LYS A 99 10.16 18.96 2.34
CA LYS A 99 10.61 19.91 1.32
C LYS A 99 9.38 20.37 0.57
N GLU A 100 8.68 21.36 1.12
CA GLU A 100 7.65 22.11 0.39
C GLU A 100 8.32 22.79 -0.81
N THR A 101 8.55 22.03 -1.87
CA THR A 101 8.74 22.60 -3.18
C THR A 101 7.37 23.15 -3.56
N SER A 102 7.27 24.47 -3.70
CA SER A 102 6.06 25.20 -4.12
C SER A 102 5.57 24.84 -5.54
N GLY A 103 6.03 23.72 -6.08
CA GLY A 103 5.71 23.20 -7.40
C GLY A 103 4.41 22.39 -7.44
N PRO A 104 4.07 21.88 -8.63
CA PRO A 104 2.84 21.12 -8.89
C PRO A 104 2.89 19.66 -8.37
N ILE A 105 4.04 19.23 -7.84
CA ILE A 105 4.31 17.84 -7.45
C ILE A 105 5.02 17.80 -6.10
N VAL A 106 4.76 16.74 -5.35
CA VAL A 106 5.28 16.53 -3.99
C VAL A 106 6.12 15.26 -3.99
N GLU A 107 7.36 15.35 -3.51
CA GLU A 107 8.25 14.20 -3.34
C GLU A 107 7.84 13.40 -2.09
N VAL A 108 7.77 12.08 -2.23
CA VAL A 108 7.29 11.13 -1.20
C VAL A 108 8.04 9.79 -1.27
N SER A 109 8.00 9.00 -0.19
CA SER A 109 8.38 7.58 -0.19
C SER A 109 7.19 6.69 -0.39
N CYS A 110 7.42 5.55 -1.02
CA CYS A 110 6.61 4.38 -0.76
C CYS A 110 6.81 3.88 0.68
N PRO A 111 5.79 3.84 1.55
CA PRO A 111 5.91 3.33 2.92
C PRO A 111 6.31 1.84 3.01
N VAL A 112 6.09 1.08 1.94
CA VAL A 112 6.34 -0.37 1.90
C VAL A 112 7.77 -0.69 1.47
N CYS A 113 8.22 -0.14 0.34
CA CYS A 113 9.55 -0.45 -0.22
C CYS A 113 10.55 0.70 -0.16
N ARG A 114 10.16 1.88 0.35
CA ARG A 114 10.98 3.08 0.47
C ARG A 114 11.51 3.65 -0.84
N ALA A 115 10.95 3.25 -1.99
CA ALA A 115 11.23 3.90 -3.25
C ALA A 115 10.80 5.38 -3.19
N VAL A 116 11.69 6.29 -3.58
CA VAL A 116 11.41 7.74 -3.67
C VAL A 116 10.74 8.01 -5.01
N GLY A 117 9.72 8.85 -5.01
CA GLY A 117 9.17 9.43 -6.22
C GLY A 117 8.28 10.61 -5.88
N CYS A 118 7.27 10.88 -6.72
CA CYS A 118 6.38 12.00 -6.53
C CYS A 118 4.91 11.66 -6.79
N VAL A 119 4.05 12.44 -6.16
CA VAL A 119 2.59 12.49 -6.41
C VAL A 119 2.19 13.89 -6.83
N THR A 120 1.03 14.04 -7.44
CA THR A 120 0.52 15.38 -7.76
C THR A 120 0.18 16.13 -6.48
N ARG A 121 0.32 17.47 -6.51
CA ARG A 121 -0.06 18.30 -5.36
C ARG A 121 -1.54 18.15 -4.99
N ALA A 122 -2.42 17.96 -5.98
CA ALA A 122 -3.84 17.74 -5.73
C ALA A 122 -4.10 16.44 -4.95
N GLU A 123 -3.42 15.34 -5.29
CA GLU A 123 -3.51 14.08 -4.54
C GLU A 123 -2.95 14.22 -3.12
N TRP A 124 -1.86 14.96 -2.96
CA TRP A 124 -1.29 15.23 -1.65
C TRP A 124 -2.25 16.05 -0.77
N GLU A 125 -2.81 17.12 -1.30
CA GLU A 125 -3.74 18.00 -0.57
C GLU A 125 -5.05 17.29 -0.22
N GLU A 126 -5.56 16.43 -1.10
CA GLU A 126 -6.70 15.56 -0.82
C GLU A 126 -6.43 14.65 0.40
N GLY A 127 -5.25 14.03 0.46
CA GLY A 127 -4.83 13.22 1.60
C GLY A 127 -4.58 14.05 2.87
N ALA A 128 -4.06 15.26 2.74
CA ALA A 128 -3.76 16.13 3.87
C ALA A 128 -5.00 16.77 4.49
N ALA A 129 -6.06 16.97 3.69
CA ALA A 129 -7.36 17.49 4.12
C ALA A 129 -8.32 16.39 4.61
N ALA A 130 -7.98 15.11 4.39
CA ALA A 130 -8.75 14.00 4.93
C ALA A 130 -8.71 14.02 6.48
N PRO A 131 -9.85 13.77 7.14
CA PRO A 131 -9.98 13.81 8.59
C PRO A 131 -9.20 12.70 9.31
#